data_AF-I1VAX4-F1
#
_entry.id   AF-I1VAX4-F1
#
_cell.length_a   1.000
_cell.length_b   1.000
_cell.length_c   1.000
_cell.angle_alpha   90.00
_cell.angle_beta   90.00
_cell.angle_gamma   90.00
#
_symmetry.space_group_name_H-M   'P 1'
#
loop_
_entity.id
_entity.type
_entity.pdbx_description
1 polymer ?
#
loop_
_entity_poly.entity_id
_entity_poly.type
_entity_poly.pdbx_seq_one_letter_code
_entity_poly.pdbx_strand_id
1 'polypeptide(L)'
;ELNSRPGSHKTAENLRDALIQLKFEAEIFSDFTYEEIKTKVNDLCSREEDLRKSDCILIIVMTHGLFNDHLYSKDTHYPSNDLRLLFITKQCPSLAGKPKLFIFQACRGNQQDTGTKVMQS
;
A
#
# COMPACT_ATOMS: atom_id res chain seq x y z
N GLU A 1 -13.47 10.25 -15.15
CA GLU A 1 -13.06 8.87 -14.83
C GLU A 1 -11.55 8.74 -15.03
N LEU A 2 -10.88 7.95 -14.19
CA LEU A 2 -9.44 7.68 -14.35
C LEU A 2 -9.24 6.52 -15.33
N ASN A 3 -8.16 6.55 -16.10
CA ASN A 3 -7.84 5.48 -17.03
C ASN A 3 -7.58 4.16 -16.27
N SER A 4 -7.97 3.03 -16.88
CA SER A 4 -7.59 1.71 -16.38
C SER A 4 -6.06 1.57 -16.29
N ARG A 5 -5.58 0.77 -15.34
CA ARG A 5 -4.16 0.48 -15.10
C ARG A 5 -3.83 -0.94 -15.62
N PRO A 6 -3.66 -1.13 -16.94
CA PRO A 6 -3.38 -2.44 -17.51
C PRO A 6 -2.07 -3.00 -16.94
N GLY A 7 -2.04 -4.31 -16.69
CA GLY A 7 -0.88 -5.00 -16.10
C GLY A 7 -0.70 -4.82 -14.58
N SER A 8 -1.51 -3.98 -13.93
CA SER A 8 -1.47 -3.82 -12.47
C SER A 8 -1.75 -5.14 -11.74
N HIS A 9 -2.73 -5.91 -12.22
CA HIS A 9 -3.07 -7.21 -11.67
C HIS A 9 -1.89 -8.19 -11.74
N LYS A 10 -1.24 -8.31 -12.91
CA LYS A 10 -0.09 -9.22 -13.06
C LYS A 10 1.08 -8.83 -12.14
N THR A 11 1.30 -7.53 -11.97
CA THR A 11 2.31 -7.03 -11.04
C THR A 11 1.96 -7.37 -9.60
N ALA A 12 0.69 -7.27 -9.20
CA ALA A 12 0.22 -7.64 -7.87
C ALA A 12 0.41 -9.15 -7.58
N GLU A 13 0.13 -10.01 -8.55
CA GLU A 13 0.43 -11.46 -8.44
C GLU A 13 1.91 -11.72 -8.22
N ASN A 14 2.78 -11.12 -9.05
CA ASN A 14 4.23 -11.30 -8.93
C ASN A 14 4.75 -10.81 -7.56
N LEU A 15 4.22 -9.69 -7.06
CA LEU A 15 4.56 -9.17 -5.72
C LEU A 15 4.10 -10.13 -4.63
N ARG A 16 2.89 -10.67 -4.72
CA ARG A 16 2.39 -11.66 -3.76
C ARG A 16 3.30 -12.89 -3.72
N ASP A 17 3.68 -13.43 -4.88
CA ASP A 17 4.52 -14.61 -4.95
C ASP A 17 5.92 -14.35 -4.36
N ALA A 18 6.49 -13.17 -4.64
CA ALA A 18 7.76 -12.75 -4.03
C ALA A 18 7.65 -12.59 -2.50
N LEU A 19 6.55 -12.04 -2.00
CA LEU A 19 6.32 -11.88 -0.56
C LEU A 19 6.13 -13.21 0.16
N ILE A 20 5.47 -14.17 -0.47
CA ILE A 20 5.34 -15.53 0.05
C ILE A 20 6.72 -16.20 0.16
N GLN A 21 7.60 -16.00 -0.83
CA GLN A 21 8.99 -16.48 -0.75
C GLN A 21 9.78 -15.83 0.40
N LEU A 22 9.42 -14.58 0.75
CA LEU A 22 9.92 -13.88 1.93
C LEU A 22 9.17 -14.21 3.23
N LYS A 23 8.31 -15.26 3.22
CA LYS A 23 7.54 -15.78 4.36
C LYS A 23 6.45 -14.85 4.90
N PHE A 24 5.98 -13.89 4.11
CA PHE A 24 4.77 -13.14 4.44
C PHE A 24 3.51 -13.96 4.16
N GLU A 25 2.49 -13.79 5.01
CA GLU A 25 1.10 -14.09 4.65
C GLU A 25 0.58 -12.92 3.79
N ALA A 26 0.38 -13.15 2.48
CA ALA A 26 0.09 -12.10 1.50
C ALA A 26 -1.29 -12.28 0.84
N GLU A 27 -2.13 -11.24 0.96
CA GLU A 27 -3.47 -11.13 0.36
C GLU A 27 -3.50 -9.98 -0.66
N ILE A 28 -4.27 -10.14 -1.75
CA ILE A 28 -4.50 -9.11 -2.77
C ILE A 28 -5.94 -8.63 -2.66
N PHE A 29 -6.12 -7.31 -2.67
CA PHE A 29 -7.44 -6.65 -2.71
C PHE A 29 -7.49 -5.74 -3.93
N SER A 30 -8.58 -5.83 -4.69
CA SER A 30 -8.75 -5.11 -5.96
C SER A 30 -9.92 -4.13 -5.87
N ASP A 31 -9.69 -2.91 -6.35
CA ASP A 31 -10.72 -1.88 -6.55
C ASP A 31 -11.58 -1.59 -5.30
N PHE A 32 -10.93 -1.54 -4.13
CA PHE A 32 -11.61 -1.16 -2.89
C PHE A 32 -11.97 0.34 -2.89
N THR A 33 -13.17 0.63 -2.42
CA THR A 33 -13.59 1.93 -1.91
C THR A 33 -12.81 2.29 -0.65
N TYR A 34 -12.82 3.56 -0.25
CA TYR A 34 -12.10 3.96 0.96
C TYR A 34 -12.70 3.33 2.23
N GLU A 35 -14.01 3.07 2.26
CA GLU A 35 -14.65 2.38 3.37
C GLU A 35 -14.24 0.90 3.47
N GLU A 36 -14.13 0.21 2.33
CA GLU A 36 -13.65 -1.18 2.28
C GLU A 36 -12.19 -1.28 2.74
N ILE A 37 -11.34 -0.30 2.40
CA ILE A 37 -9.97 -0.23 2.92
C ILE A 37 -9.98 -0.15 4.45
N LYS A 38 -10.74 0.80 5.03
CA LYS A 38 -10.83 0.96 6.49
C LYS A 38 -11.36 -0.31 7.16
N THR A 39 -12.40 -0.90 6.60
CA THR A 39 -13.00 -2.14 7.11
C THR A 39 -11.97 -3.25 7.14
N LYS A 40 -11.24 -3.48 6.03
CA LYS A 40 -10.21 -4.53 5.98
C LYS A 40 -9.06 -4.28 6.96
N VAL A 41 -8.65 -3.03 7.17
CA VAL A 41 -7.62 -2.71 8.18
C VAL A 41 -8.12 -3.00 9.59
N ASN A 42 -9.36 -2.64 9.90
CA ASN A 42 -9.96 -2.95 11.20
C ASN A 42 -10.07 -4.47 11.41
N ASP A 43 -10.52 -5.21 10.41
CA ASP A 43 -10.60 -6.68 10.46
C ASP A 43 -9.21 -7.28 10.69
N LEU A 44 -8.18 -6.79 10.00
CA LEU A 44 -6.80 -7.24 10.22
C LEU A 44 -6.34 -6.94 11.65
N CYS A 45 -6.56 -5.72 12.15
CA CYS A 45 -6.17 -5.35 13.51
C CYS A 45 -6.94 -6.10 14.60
N SER A 46 -8.11 -6.66 14.29
CA SER A 46 -8.86 -7.55 15.18
C SER A 46 -8.20 -8.94 15.36
N ARG A 47 -7.32 -9.36 14.45
CA ARG A 47 -6.57 -10.63 14.51
C ARG A 47 -5.36 -10.51 15.44
N GLU A 48 -5.62 -10.19 16.71
CA GLU A 48 -4.54 -9.84 17.66
C GLU A 48 -3.49 -10.93 17.82
N GLU A 49 -3.89 -12.19 17.96
CA GLU A 49 -2.96 -13.30 18.20
C GLU A 49 -1.99 -13.53 17.03
N ASP A 50 -2.50 -13.42 15.80
CA ASP A 50 -1.71 -13.55 14.57
C ASP A 50 -0.72 -12.38 14.46
N LEU A 51 -1.21 -11.15 14.64
CA LEU A 51 -0.38 -9.95 14.57
C LEU A 51 0.65 -9.85 15.70
N ARG A 52 0.40 -10.45 16.87
CA ARG A 52 1.40 -10.52 17.95
C ARG A 52 2.53 -11.50 17.62
N LYS A 53 2.30 -12.50 16.77
CA LYS A 53 3.32 -13.47 16.32
C LYS A 53 4.10 -12.99 15.10
N SER A 54 3.62 -11.99 14.36
CA SER A 54 4.31 -11.48 13.18
C SER A 54 5.51 -10.59 13.52
N ASP A 55 6.51 -10.52 12.65
CA ASP A 55 7.68 -9.64 12.84
C ASP A 55 7.39 -8.19 12.42
N CYS A 56 6.59 -8.01 11.37
CA CYS A 56 6.23 -6.72 10.81
C CYS A 56 4.92 -6.80 10.01
N ILE A 57 4.48 -5.64 9.50
CA ILE A 57 3.44 -5.55 8.47
C ILE A 57 3.97 -4.79 7.26
N LEU A 58 3.57 -5.23 6.07
CA LEU A 58 3.86 -4.55 4.81
C LEU A 58 2.57 -4.29 4.05
N ILE A 59 2.33 -3.02 3.73
CA ILE A 59 1.18 -2.56 2.95
C ILE A 59 1.69 -2.00 1.62
N ILE A 60 1.27 -2.61 0.52
CA ILE A 60 1.60 -2.15 -0.83
C ILE A 60 0.32 -1.62 -1.47
N VAL A 61 0.32 -0.34 -1.88
CA VAL A 61 -0.81 0.28 -2.58
C VAL A 61 -0.38 0.60 -4.00
N MET A 62 -1.18 0.15 -4.95
CA MET A 62 -0.96 0.33 -6.39
C MET A 62 -2.17 1.04 -6.99
N THR A 63 -2.08 2.36 -7.18
CA THR A 63 -3.23 3.17 -7.58
C THR A 63 -2.79 4.41 -8.37
N HIS A 64 -3.74 5.19 -8.88
CA HIS A 64 -3.44 6.55 -9.32
C HIS A 64 -3.10 7.41 -8.10
N GLY A 65 -2.37 8.50 -8.32
CA GLY A 65 -2.09 9.45 -7.25
C GLY A 65 -2.12 10.88 -7.75
N LEU A 66 -2.13 11.80 -6.80
CA LEU A 66 -2.11 13.24 -7.04
C LEU A 66 -0.90 13.88 -6.35
N PHE A 67 -0.79 15.20 -6.50
CA PHE A 67 0.14 16.01 -5.71
C PHE A 67 -0.10 15.81 -4.20
N ASN A 68 0.91 16.17 -3.39
CA ASN A 68 0.85 16.09 -1.93
C ASN A 68 0.52 14.67 -1.41
N ASP A 69 1.08 13.64 -2.06
CA ASP A 69 1.01 12.24 -1.61
C ASP A 69 -0.40 11.70 -1.37
N HIS A 70 -1.34 12.09 -2.24
CA HIS A 70 -2.70 11.56 -2.24
C HIS A 70 -2.80 10.30 -3.11
N LEU A 71 -3.60 9.35 -2.65
CA LEU A 71 -3.88 8.06 -3.30
C LEU A 71 -5.36 8.01 -3.67
N TYR A 72 -5.68 7.33 -4.77
CA TYR A 72 -7.07 7.03 -5.13
C TYR A 72 -7.54 5.69 -4.54
N SER A 73 -8.75 5.68 -3.99
CA SER A 73 -9.61 4.49 -3.89
C SER A 73 -10.52 4.42 -5.12
N LYS A 74 -11.40 3.42 -5.19
CA LYS A 74 -12.39 3.30 -6.27
C LYS A 74 -13.34 4.50 -6.37
N ASP A 75 -13.66 5.11 -5.23
CA ASP A 75 -14.73 6.11 -5.08
C ASP A 75 -14.24 7.52 -4.71
N THR A 76 -13.02 7.66 -4.19
CA THR A 76 -12.49 8.95 -3.72
C THR A 76 -10.95 8.98 -3.77
N HIS A 77 -10.34 10.06 -3.27
CA HIS A 77 -8.93 10.14 -2.99
C HIS A 77 -8.68 10.57 -1.54
N TYR A 78 -7.56 10.15 -0.97
CA TYR A 78 -7.21 10.42 0.42
C TYR A 78 -5.70 10.65 0.57
N PRO A 79 -5.25 11.44 1.56
CA PRO A 79 -3.85 11.55 1.89
C PRO A 79 -3.28 10.18 2.28
N SER A 80 -2.12 9.81 1.75
CA SER A 80 -1.48 8.55 2.13
C SER A 80 -1.17 8.43 3.63
N ASN A 81 -1.10 9.56 4.34
CA ASN A 81 -0.97 9.59 5.79
C ASN A 81 -2.19 9.02 6.51
N ASP A 82 -3.40 9.17 5.96
CA ASP A 82 -4.62 8.68 6.58
C ASP A 82 -4.61 7.15 6.67
N LEU A 83 -4.12 6.47 5.62
CA LEU A 83 -3.90 5.01 5.66
C LEU A 83 -2.90 4.61 6.73
N ARG A 84 -1.79 5.36 6.88
CA ARG A 84 -0.79 5.08 7.93
C ARG A 84 -1.38 5.25 9.33
N LEU A 85 -2.25 6.24 9.51
CA LEU A 85 -2.92 6.50 10.79
C LEU A 85 -3.83 5.36 11.22
N LEU A 86 -4.33 4.53 10.30
CA LEU A 86 -5.09 3.32 10.64
C LEU A 86 -4.25 2.24 11.34
N PHE A 87 -2.91 2.29 11.21
CA PHE A 87 -1.99 1.30 11.79
C PHE A 87 -1.20 1.81 13.01
N ILE A 88 -1.50 3.00 13.52
CA ILE A 88 -0.84 3.49 14.74
C ILE A 88 -1.17 2.59 15.92
N THR A 89 -0.31 2.59 16.93
CA THR A 89 -0.46 1.73 18.13
C THR A 89 -1.83 1.85 18.79
N LYS A 90 -2.45 3.04 18.78
CA LYS A 90 -3.80 3.24 19.33
C LYS A 90 -4.87 2.45 18.58
N GLN A 91 -4.74 2.31 17.27
CA GLN A 91 -5.70 1.62 16.40
C GLN A 91 -5.37 0.13 16.26
N CYS A 92 -4.08 -0.22 16.34
CA CYS A 92 -3.60 -1.59 16.17
C CYS A 92 -2.53 -1.94 17.24
N PRO A 93 -2.93 -2.16 18.51
CA PRO A 93 -1.98 -2.37 19.61
C PRO A 93 -1.04 -3.56 19.40
N SER A 94 -1.51 -4.61 18.73
CA SER A 94 -0.72 -5.83 18.43
C SER A 94 0.50 -5.58 17.54
N LEU A 95 0.56 -4.42 16.86
CA LEU A 95 1.72 -3.98 16.08
C LEU A 95 2.61 -2.98 16.83
N ALA A 96 2.39 -2.74 18.13
CA ALA A 96 3.25 -1.87 18.94
C ALA A 96 4.71 -2.34 18.89
N GLY A 97 5.63 -1.40 18.64
CA GLY A 97 7.07 -1.71 18.53
C GLY A 97 7.49 -2.46 17.24
N LYS A 98 6.53 -2.90 16.41
CA LYS A 98 6.81 -3.61 15.15
C LYS A 98 6.92 -2.67 13.95
N PRO A 99 7.83 -2.93 12.98
CA PRO A 99 7.91 -2.16 11.75
C PRO A 99 6.63 -2.21 10.93
N LYS A 100 6.24 -1.06 10.36
CA LYS A 100 5.07 -0.89 9.49
C LYS A 100 5.57 -0.30 8.17
N LEU A 101 5.75 -1.16 7.17
CA LEU A 101 6.28 -0.79 5.87
C LEU A 101 5.14 -0.41 4.94
N PHE A 102 5.30 0.71 4.23
CA PHE A 102 4.33 1.19 3.25
C PHE A 102 5.04 1.44 1.93
N ILE A 103 4.56 0.81 0.85
CA ILE A 103 5.06 1.01 -0.51
C ILE A 103 3.90 1.54 -1.36
N PHE A 104 4.09 2.70 -1.98
CA PHE A 104 3.07 3.31 -2.84
C PHE A 104 3.57 3.42 -4.26
N GLN A 105 2.98 2.62 -5.15
CA GLN A 105 3.11 2.79 -6.58
C GLN A 105 1.96 3.69 -7.03
N ALA A 106 2.23 4.99 -7.10
CA ALA A 106 1.27 6.01 -7.50
C ALA A 106 2.01 7.22 -8.08
N CYS A 107 1.32 7.97 -8.95
CA CYS A 107 1.81 9.27 -9.40
C CYS A 107 1.89 10.24 -8.20
N ARG A 108 2.86 11.15 -8.21
CA ARG A 108 3.02 12.20 -7.17
C ARG A 108 2.90 13.61 -7.74
N GLY A 109 2.32 13.71 -8.93
CA GLY A 109 2.31 14.89 -9.78
C GLY A 109 2.49 14.51 -11.24
N ASN A 110 2.67 15.51 -12.09
CA ASN A 110 2.78 15.38 -13.54
C ASN A 110 4.17 15.76 -14.10
N GLN A 111 5.12 16.10 -13.22
CA GLN A 111 6.48 16.44 -13.64
C GLN A 111 7.20 15.18 -14.12
N GLN A 112 7.76 15.25 -15.32
CA GLN A 112 8.53 14.17 -15.93
C GLN A 112 10.02 14.47 -15.79
N ASP A 113 10.79 13.47 -15.36
CA ASP A 113 12.25 13.51 -15.46
C ASP A 113 12.65 13.15 -16.88
N THR A 114 13.35 14.07 -17.56
CA THR A 114 13.82 13.87 -18.94
C THR A 114 15.14 13.09 -19.01
N GLY A 115 15.76 12.82 -17.86
CA GLY A 115 17.07 12.21 -17.75
C GLY A 115 18.19 13.15 -18.19
N THR A 116 19.43 12.68 -18.05
CA THR A 116 20.62 13.38 -18.56
C THR A 116 21.61 12.38 -19.13
N LYS A 117 22.37 12.78 -20.16
CA LYS A 117 23.42 11.94 -20.73
C LYS A 117 24.64 11.98 -19.82
N VAL A 118 25.13 10.81 -19.43
CA VAL A 118 26.39 10.67 -18.70
C VAL A 118 27.51 10.50 -19.73
N MET A 119 28.53 11.37 -19.67
CA MET A 119 29.75 11.18 -20.46
C MET A 119 30.57 10.07 -19.83
N GLN A 120 30.81 8.99 -20.57
CA GLN A 120 31.74 7.93 -20.17
C GLN A 120 33.17 8.38 -20.51
N SER A 121 34.05 8.34 -19.52
CA SER A 121 35.50 8.55 -19.66
C SER A 121 36.19 7.36 -20.31
#